data_AF-A0A3N5EL85-F1
#
_entry.id   AF-A0A3N5EL85-F1
#
_cell.length_a   1.000
_cell.length_b   1.000
_cell.length_c   1.000
_cell.angle_alpha   90.00
_cell.angle_beta   90.00
_cell.angle_gamma   90.00
#
_symmetry.space_group_name_H-M   'P 1'
#
loop_
_entity.id
_entity.type
_entity.pdbx_description
1 polymer ?
#
loop_
_entity_poly.entity_id
_entity_poly.type
_entity_poly.pdbx_seq_one_letter_code
_entity_poly.pdbx_strand_id
1 'polypeptide(L)'
;MQLNLTYSPPDFTLPHLQNSPAARLLPATADGIAPDGFHATSNFPEYIRLAGGEWVLAPESRMDAVLVVQGRDLAVIEARRLRKGDMVVVGRTENGEEGILVHEKCFVTPTTENADKFSFRSRGTRETPFSRSYDDLYRILENDRKHGHIVWVLG
;
A
#
# COMPACT_ATOMS: atom_id res chain seq x y z
N MET A 1 15.42 22.75 0.39
CA MET A 1 14.91 22.29 -0.92
C MET A 1 13.40 22.18 -0.80
N GLN A 2 12.65 22.95 -1.59
CA GLN A 2 11.21 22.84 -1.66
C GLN A 2 10.90 21.85 -2.78
N LEU A 3 10.40 20.66 -2.42
CA LEU A 3 10.02 19.63 -3.39
C LEU A 3 8.65 20.02 -3.97
N ASN A 4 8.64 20.53 -5.20
CA ASN A 4 7.40 20.74 -5.96
C ASN A 4 7.08 19.44 -6.68
N LEU A 5 6.27 18.58 -6.05
CA LEU A 5 5.75 17.35 -6.65
C LEU A 5 4.34 17.63 -7.19
N THR A 6 4.16 17.47 -8.50
CA THR A 6 2.84 17.55 -9.14
C THR A 6 2.31 16.14 -9.34
N TYR A 7 1.05 15.91 -8.95
CA TYR A 7 0.36 14.65 -9.20
C TYR A 7 -0.10 14.57 -10.67
N SER A 8 0.24 13.47 -11.34
CA SER A 8 -0.22 13.15 -12.69
C SER A 8 -1.22 11.98 -12.62
N PRO A 9 -2.51 12.15 -12.96
CA PRO A 9 -3.46 11.04 -12.99
C PRO A 9 -3.17 10.05 -14.14
N PRO A 10 -3.70 8.81 -14.09
CA PRO A 10 -3.64 7.90 -15.22
C PRO A 10 -4.34 8.48 -16.46
N ASP A 11 -3.84 8.11 -17.64
CA ASP A 11 -4.52 8.41 -18.89
C ASP A 11 -5.64 7.38 -19.14
N PHE A 12 -6.85 7.72 -18.71
CA PHE A 12 -8.04 6.88 -18.90
C PHE A 12 -8.50 6.78 -20.36
N THR A 13 -7.83 7.45 -21.32
CA THR A 13 -8.09 7.26 -22.75
C THR A 13 -7.40 6.01 -23.32
N LEU A 14 -6.46 5.41 -22.57
CA LEU A 14 -5.76 4.22 -23.02
C LEU A 14 -6.73 3.04 -23.22
N PRO A 15 -6.61 2.28 -24.33
CA PRO A 15 -7.56 1.22 -24.66
C PRO A 15 -7.73 0.16 -23.57
N HIS A 16 -6.66 -0.18 -22.84
CA HIS A 16 -6.75 -1.18 -21.78
C HIS A 16 -7.61 -0.69 -20.60
N LEU A 17 -7.54 0.60 -20.25
CA LEU A 17 -8.35 1.20 -19.18
C LEU A 17 -9.77 1.54 -19.63
N GLN A 18 -9.98 1.89 -20.90
CA GLN A 18 -11.32 2.10 -21.47
C GLN A 18 -12.11 0.80 -21.60
N ASN A 19 -11.43 -0.32 -21.88
CA ASN A 19 -12.07 -1.63 -22.05
C ASN A 19 -12.09 -2.49 -20.78
N SER A 20 -11.52 -2.01 -19.66
CA SER A 20 -11.64 -2.67 -18.36
C SER A 20 -13.09 -2.99 -17.96
N PRO A 21 -13.35 -4.10 -17.28
CA PRO A 21 -14.65 -4.33 -16.67
C PRO A 21 -14.85 -3.41 -15.45
N ALA A 22 -16.09 -3.30 -14.99
CA ALA A 22 -16.34 -2.79 -13.64
C ALA A 22 -15.76 -3.77 -12.61
N ALA A 23 -15.25 -3.23 -11.51
CA ALA A 23 -14.70 -4.03 -10.43
C ALA A 23 -15.76 -4.95 -9.83
N ARG A 24 -15.38 -6.20 -9.58
CA ARG A 24 -16.27 -7.17 -8.95
C ARG A 24 -16.38 -6.84 -7.46
N LEU A 25 -17.60 -6.90 -6.95
CA LEU A 25 -17.89 -6.62 -5.55
C LEU A 25 -18.53 -7.85 -4.90
N LEU A 26 -18.11 -8.17 -3.67
CA LEU A 26 -18.76 -9.18 -2.84
C LEU A 26 -19.14 -8.57 -1.48
N PRO A 27 -20.28 -8.97 -0.90
CA PRO A 27 -20.64 -8.52 0.43
C PRO A 27 -19.68 -9.09 1.48
N ALA A 28 -19.30 -8.28 2.47
CA ALA A 28 -18.63 -8.75 3.67
C ALA A 28 -19.46 -9.84 4.37
N THR A 29 -18.82 -10.95 4.73
CA THR A 29 -19.50 -12.15 5.23
C THR A 29 -20.03 -11.97 6.66
N ALA A 30 -19.32 -11.17 7.46
CA ALA A 30 -19.69 -10.73 8.80
C ALA A 30 -19.00 -9.41 9.16
N ASP A 31 -19.35 -8.84 10.31
CA ASP A 31 -18.65 -7.70 10.87
C ASP A 31 -17.16 -8.03 11.07
N GLY A 32 -16.29 -7.16 10.55
CA GLY A 32 -14.85 -7.32 10.61
C GLY A 32 -14.25 -8.37 9.67
N ILE A 33 -15.05 -9.03 8.81
CA ILE A 33 -14.59 -10.12 7.94
C ILE A 33 -14.78 -9.74 6.47
N ALA A 34 -13.65 -9.53 5.77
CA ALA A 34 -13.64 -9.31 4.32
C ALA A 34 -14.00 -10.61 3.57
N PRO A 35 -14.64 -10.51 2.39
CA PRO A 35 -14.92 -11.68 1.57
C PRO A 35 -13.63 -12.27 0.98
N ASP A 36 -13.69 -13.55 0.59
CA ASP A 36 -12.58 -14.22 -0.08
C ASP A 36 -12.18 -13.48 -1.36
N GLY A 37 -10.87 -13.30 -1.52
CA GLY A 37 -10.31 -12.62 -2.68
C GLY A 37 -10.46 -11.10 -2.66
N PHE A 38 -10.75 -10.48 -1.50
CA PHE A 38 -10.70 -9.02 -1.38
C PHE A 38 -9.37 -8.45 -1.87
N HIS A 39 -9.46 -7.29 -2.50
CA HIS A 39 -8.28 -6.51 -2.89
C HIS A 39 -7.74 -5.78 -1.65
N ALA A 40 -6.50 -6.09 -1.28
CA ALA A 40 -5.80 -5.42 -0.20
C ALA A 40 -5.06 -4.21 -0.79
N THR A 41 -5.31 -3.02 -0.26
CA THR A 41 -4.70 -1.80 -0.75
C THR A 41 -3.21 -1.74 -0.45
N SER A 42 -2.48 -1.14 -1.37
CA SER A 42 -1.08 -0.75 -1.28
C SER A 42 -0.92 0.65 -0.64
N ASN A 43 0.29 1.20 -0.72
CA ASN A 43 0.57 2.59 -0.37
C ASN A 43 0.54 3.54 -1.58
N PHE A 44 0.22 3.06 -2.78
CA PHE A 44 0.08 3.89 -3.98
C PHE A 44 -1.37 4.40 -4.13
N PRO A 45 -1.58 5.45 -4.95
CA PRO A 45 -2.92 5.83 -5.39
C PRO A 45 -3.56 4.70 -6.18
N GLU A 46 -4.80 4.36 -5.87
CA GLU A 46 -5.53 3.27 -6.51
C GLU A 46 -6.86 3.76 -7.06
N TYR A 47 -7.21 3.30 -8.26
CA TYR A 47 -8.45 3.63 -8.93
C TYR A 47 -9.29 2.38 -9.12
N ILE A 48 -10.59 2.49 -8.84
CA ILE A 48 -11.55 1.42 -9.03
C ILE A 48 -12.56 1.84 -10.09
N ARG A 49 -12.77 0.98 -11.07
CA ARG A 49 -13.78 1.18 -12.10
C ARG A 49 -15.15 0.77 -11.56
N LEU A 50 -16.02 1.73 -11.33
CA LEU A 50 -17.38 1.46 -10.85
C LEU A 50 -18.29 0.98 -11.99
N ALA A 51 -19.47 0.46 -11.62
CA ALA A 51 -20.45 -0.07 -12.57
C ALA A 51 -20.92 0.97 -13.61
N GLY A 52 -20.87 2.27 -13.31
CA GLY A 52 -21.17 3.33 -14.27
C GLY A 52 -20.06 3.61 -15.30
N GLY A 53 -18.92 2.91 -15.19
CA GLY A 53 -17.78 3.02 -16.09
C GLY A 53 -16.73 4.05 -15.66
N GLU A 54 -17.00 4.85 -14.64
CA GLU A 54 -16.07 5.81 -14.08
C GLU A 54 -14.94 5.14 -13.29
N TRP A 55 -13.72 5.65 -13.46
CA TRP A 55 -12.59 5.33 -12.58
C TRP A 55 -12.58 6.29 -11.40
N VAL A 56 -12.74 5.76 -10.19
CA VAL A 56 -12.80 6.55 -8.96
C VAL A 56 -11.52 6.32 -8.15
N LEU A 57 -10.86 7.42 -7.78
CA LEU A 57 -9.68 7.38 -6.91
C LEU A 57 -10.09 7.01 -5.49
N ALA A 58 -9.41 6.02 -4.89
CA ALA A 58 -9.56 5.68 -3.49
C ALA A 58 -9.13 6.85 -2.59
N PRO A 59 -10.05 7.43 -1.78
CA PRO A 59 -9.72 8.52 -0.88
C PRO A 59 -8.92 8.02 0.33
N GLU A 60 -8.08 8.88 0.90
CA GLU A 60 -7.34 8.58 2.14
C GLU A 60 -6.59 7.24 2.09
N SER A 61 -5.93 6.94 0.95
CA SER A 61 -5.26 5.66 0.70
C SER A 61 -4.33 5.25 1.85
N ARG A 62 -4.41 3.96 2.19
CA ARG A 62 -3.65 3.32 3.26
C ARG A 62 -3.35 1.89 2.87
N MET A 63 -2.13 1.43 3.14
CA MET A 63 -1.74 0.03 2.95
C MET A 63 -2.45 -0.89 3.96
N ASP A 64 -2.72 -2.13 3.53
CA ASP A 64 -3.36 -3.18 4.32
C ASP A 64 -4.82 -2.83 4.73
N ALA A 65 -5.53 -2.11 3.86
CA ALA A 65 -6.95 -1.81 4.02
C ALA A 65 -7.79 -2.51 2.94
N VAL A 66 -9.11 -2.36 3.05
CA VAL A 66 -10.10 -2.87 2.10
C VAL A 66 -10.88 -1.71 1.49
N LEU A 67 -11.32 -1.89 0.24
CA LEU A 67 -12.12 -0.91 -0.48
C LEU A 67 -13.60 -1.30 -0.43
N VAL A 68 -14.42 -0.42 0.12
CA VAL A 68 -15.88 -0.54 0.16
C VAL A 68 -16.49 0.45 -0.81
N VAL A 69 -17.37 -0.02 -1.70
CA VAL A 69 -18.12 0.84 -2.63
C VAL A 69 -19.38 1.35 -1.95
N GLN A 70 -19.58 2.67 -1.95
CA GLN A 70 -20.72 3.37 -1.35
C GLN A 70 -21.39 4.25 -2.40
N GLY A 71 -22.28 3.65 -3.21
CA GLY A 71 -22.92 4.34 -4.31
C GLY A 71 -21.91 4.66 -5.43
N ARG A 72 -21.51 5.93 -5.53
CA ARG A 72 -20.52 6.41 -6.53
C ARG A 72 -19.15 6.71 -5.92
N ASP A 73 -19.01 6.52 -4.61
CA ASP A 73 -17.79 6.80 -3.87
C ASP A 73 -17.16 5.51 -3.33
N LEU A 74 -15.91 5.65 -2.87
CA LEU A 74 -15.13 4.59 -2.24
C LEU A 74 -14.83 4.97 -0.79
N ALA A 75 -14.79 3.97 0.08
CA ALA A 75 -14.23 4.08 1.42
C ALA A 75 -13.05 3.10 1.56
N VAL A 76 -11.90 3.61 1.99
CA VAL A 76 -10.73 2.81 2.36
C VAL A 76 -10.78 2.58 3.87
N ILE A 77 -11.00 1.35 4.31
CA ILE A 77 -11.14 1.03 5.74
C ILE A 77 -10.31 -0.17 6.15
N GLU A 78 -9.86 -0.20 7.40
CA GLU A 78 -9.28 -1.42 7.98
C GLU A 78 -10.36 -2.53 8.01
N ALA A 79 -9.99 -3.78 7.70
CA ALA A 79 -10.93 -4.90 7.63
C ALA A 79 -11.81 -5.04 8.89
N ARG A 80 -11.25 -4.78 10.08
CA ARG A 80 -11.97 -4.80 11.37
C ARG A 80 -13.15 -3.81 11.47
N ARG A 81 -13.25 -2.83 10.55
CA ARG A 81 -14.32 -1.83 10.50
C ARG A 81 -15.46 -2.22 9.56
N LEU A 82 -15.30 -3.30 8.77
CA LEU A 82 -16.35 -3.80 7.90
C LEU A 82 -17.61 -4.15 8.70
N ARG A 83 -18.76 -3.86 8.11
CA ARG A 83 -20.05 -4.36 8.54
C ARG A 83 -20.53 -5.43 7.59
N LYS A 84 -21.25 -6.42 8.12
CA LYS A 84 -21.87 -7.47 7.30
C LYS A 84 -22.69 -6.83 6.17
N GLY A 85 -22.43 -7.26 4.94
CA GLY A 85 -23.12 -6.76 3.75
C GLY A 85 -22.44 -5.56 3.06
N ASP A 86 -21.39 -4.97 3.62
CA ASP A 86 -20.60 -3.95 2.93
C ASP A 86 -20.08 -4.51 1.58
N MET A 87 -20.23 -3.75 0.50
CA MET A 87 -19.81 -4.17 -0.83
C MET A 87 -18.31 -3.94 -1.02
N VAL A 88 -17.53 -5.01 -0.84
CA VAL A 88 -16.06 -4.97 -0.89
C VAL A 88 -15.55 -5.31 -2.28
N VAL A 89 -14.57 -4.55 -2.76
CA VAL A 89 -13.85 -4.83 -4.02
C VAL A 89 -13.05 -6.12 -3.89
N VAL A 90 -13.20 -7.01 -4.86
CA VAL A 90 -12.45 -8.27 -4.95
C VAL A 90 -11.70 -8.35 -6.27
N GLY A 91 -10.51 -8.92 -6.23
CA GLY A 91 -9.60 -8.98 -7.37
C GLY A 91 -8.14 -9.12 -6.92
N ARG A 92 -7.27 -9.43 -7.87
CA ARG A 92 -5.82 -9.60 -7.68
C ARG A 92 -5.00 -8.87 -8.73
N THR A 93 -5.58 -8.49 -9.86
CA THR A 93 -4.85 -7.71 -10.87
C THR A 93 -4.87 -6.22 -10.55
N GLU A 94 -3.88 -5.50 -11.09
CA GLU A 94 -3.59 -4.12 -10.70
C GLU A 94 -3.41 -3.17 -11.89
N ASN A 95 -3.58 -3.64 -13.13
CA ASN A 95 -3.47 -2.82 -14.35
C ASN A 95 -4.82 -2.62 -15.06
N GLY A 96 -5.91 -2.77 -14.31
CA GLY A 96 -7.27 -2.54 -14.75
C GLY A 96 -7.99 -3.76 -15.32
N GLU A 97 -7.37 -4.94 -15.39
CA GLU A 97 -7.99 -6.15 -15.96
C GLU A 97 -9.24 -6.59 -15.18
N GLU A 98 -9.26 -6.34 -13.88
CA GLU A 98 -10.41 -6.59 -13.00
C GLU A 98 -11.09 -5.29 -12.54
N GLY A 99 -10.87 -4.17 -13.23
CA GLY A 99 -11.39 -2.86 -12.83
C GLY A 99 -10.66 -2.26 -11.63
N ILE A 100 -9.45 -2.74 -11.33
CA ILE A 100 -8.56 -2.27 -10.25
C ILE A 100 -7.27 -1.78 -10.89
N LEU A 101 -6.87 -0.54 -10.59
CA LEU A 101 -5.65 0.08 -11.11
C LEU A 101 -4.81 0.65 -9.98
N VAL A 102 -3.57 0.16 -9.84
CA VAL A 102 -2.56 0.73 -8.93
C VAL A 102 -1.68 1.70 -9.71
N HIS A 103 -1.66 2.98 -9.31
CA HIS A 103 -0.97 4.05 -10.04
C HIS A 103 0.35 4.46 -9.38
N GLU A 104 1.38 3.64 -9.59
CA GLU A 104 2.71 3.82 -9.00
C GLU A 104 3.49 5.04 -9.56
N LYS A 105 3.18 5.49 -10.78
CA LYS A 105 3.92 6.56 -11.50
C LYS A 105 3.28 7.95 -11.38
N CYS A 106 2.60 8.20 -10.27
CA CYS A 106 1.81 9.41 -10.04
C CYS A 106 2.63 10.69 -9.78
N PHE A 107 3.88 10.57 -9.33
CA PHE A 107 4.75 11.72 -9.01
C PHE A 107 6.07 11.72 -9.78
N VAL A 108 6.18 10.89 -10.82
CA VAL A 108 7.38 10.83 -11.65
C VAL A 108 7.41 12.07 -12.53
N THR A 109 8.26 13.03 -12.17
CA THR A 109 8.61 14.12 -13.07
C THR A 109 9.53 13.54 -14.14
N PRO A 110 9.28 13.75 -15.44
CA PRO A 110 10.25 13.40 -16.46
C PRO A 110 11.42 14.40 -16.36
N THR A 111 12.38 14.15 -15.48
CA THR A 111 13.61 14.94 -15.39
C THR A 111 14.83 14.03 -15.45
N THR A 112 15.49 14.13 -16.61
CA THR A 112 16.94 14.29 -16.81
C THR A 112 17.88 13.42 -15.97
N GLU A 113 18.50 12.47 -16.69
CA GLU A 113 19.94 12.16 -16.69
C GLU A 113 20.69 12.09 -15.35
N ASN A 114 21.29 10.91 -15.14
CA ASN A 114 22.42 10.65 -14.24
C ASN A 114 22.12 10.66 -12.72
N ALA A 115 21.17 9.81 -12.29
CA ALA A 115 21.44 9.06 -11.06
C ALA A 115 22.57 8.07 -11.38
N ASP A 116 23.66 8.08 -10.61
CA ASP A 116 24.73 7.10 -10.75
C ASP A 116 24.13 5.69 -10.86
N LYS A 117 24.35 5.02 -12.00
CA LYS A 117 23.80 3.68 -12.28
C LYS A 117 24.26 2.65 -11.25
N PHE A 118 25.28 2.98 -10.45
CA PHE A 118 25.85 2.12 -9.44
C PHE A 118 26.45 2.97 -8.30
N SER A 119 25.97 2.76 -7.08
CA SER A 119 26.38 3.48 -5.88
C SER A 119 26.51 2.47 -4.73
N PHE A 120 27.72 2.26 -4.20
CA PHE A 120 27.94 1.37 -3.07
C PHE A 120 27.63 2.07 -1.74
N ARG A 121 26.74 1.45 -0.94
CA ARG A 121 26.50 1.79 0.47
C ARG A 121 26.13 3.26 0.75
N SER A 122 25.47 3.93 -0.20
CA SER A 122 25.03 5.33 -0.06
C SER A 122 23.90 5.57 0.94
N ARG A 123 23.21 4.50 1.37
CA ARG A 123 22.24 4.53 2.46
C ARG A 123 22.54 3.41 3.45
N GLY A 124 22.41 3.71 4.74
CA GLY A 124 22.38 2.69 5.78
C GLY A 124 21.18 1.79 5.54
N THR A 125 21.43 0.54 5.18
CA THR A 125 20.39 -0.49 5.09
C THR A 125 20.25 -1.17 6.45
N ARG A 126 19.11 -1.80 6.71
CA ARG A 126 18.91 -2.64 7.91
C ARG A 126 19.96 -3.77 8.02
N GLU A 127 20.53 -4.17 6.89
CA GLU A 127 21.52 -5.25 6.79
C GLU A 127 22.96 -4.76 6.92
N THR A 128 23.20 -3.45 7.02
CA THR A 128 24.56 -2.93 7.22
C THR A 128 25.07 -3.36 8.60
N PRO A 129 26.08 -4.26 8.69
CA PRO A 129 26.55 -4.72 10.00
C PRO A 129 27.30 -3.59 10.69
N PHE A 130 26.78 -3.12 11.82
CA PHE A 130 27.50 -2.25 12.74
C PHE A 130 28.08 -3.13 13.85
N SER A 131 29.34 -3.56 13.70
CA SER A 131 30.04 -4.35 14.71
C SER A 131 30.04 -3.67 16.09
N ARG A 132 30.12 -2.34 16.12
CA ARG A 132 29.99 -1.52 17.35
C ARG A 132 28.68 -1.77 18.10
N SER A 133 27.57 -2.03 17.39
CA SER A 133 26.27 -2.29 18.02
C SER A 133 26.25 -3.61 18.79
N TYR A 134 27.09 -4.59 18.42
CA TYR A 134 27.22 -5.84 19.16
C TYR A 134 28.07 -5.69 20.42
N ASP A 135 29.18 -4.94 20.35
CA ASP A 135 30.04 -4.68 21.52
C ASP A 135 29.28 -3.94 22.62
N ASP A 136 28.47 -2.94 22.24
CA ASP A 136 27.62 -2.21 23.17
C ASP A 136 26.50 -3.11 23.74
N LEU A 137 25.90 -3.97 22.91
CA LEU A 137 24.90 -4.95 23.35
C LEU A 137 25.49 -5.94 24.37
N TYR A 138 26.69 -6.48 24.14
CA TYR A 138 27.34 -7.41 25.07
C TYR A 138 27.56 -6.78 26.44
N ARG A 139 28.06 -5.54 26.47
CA ARG A 139 28.29 -4.81 27.73
C ARG A 139 27.00 -4.58 28.51
N ILE A 140 25.92 -4.19 27.82
CA ILE A 140 24.61 -3.97 28.43
C ILE A 140 24.07 -5.29 28.99
N LEU A 141 24.10 -6.37 28.21
CA LEU A 141 23.62 -7.68 28.66
C LEU A 141 24.41 -8.22 29.86
N GLU A 142 25.73 -8.05 29.89
CA GLU A 142 26.56 -8.46 31.04
C GLU A 142 26.24 -7.67 32.31
N ASN A 143 26.04 -6.35 32.19
CA ASN A 143 25.68 -5.48 33.30
C ASN A 143 24.29 -5.83 33.85
N ASP A 144 23.29 -5.86 32.97
CA ASP A 144 21.88 -5.98 33.36
C ASP A 144 21.57 -7.39 33.87
N ARG A 145 22.33 -8.41 33.45
CA ARG A 145 22.28 -9.74 34.08
C ARG A 145 22.60 -9.72 35.57
N LYS A 146 23.45 -8.80 36.03
CA LYS A 146 23.87 -8.68 37.44
C LYS A 146 23.05 -7.64 38.21
N HIS A 147 22.51 -6.64 37.53
CA HIS A 147 21.91 -5.46 38.15
C HIS A 147 20.45 -5.21 37.75
N GLY A 148 19.80 -6.13 37.04
CA GLY A 148 18.42 -5.99 36.60
C GLY A 148 17.82 -7.26 36.00
N HIS A 149 16.88 -7.08 35.07
CA HIS A 149 16.19 -8.15 34.35
C HIS A 149 16.22 -7.87 32.85
N ILE A 150 16.53 -8.90 32.06
CA ILE A 150 16.53 -8.83 30.60
C ILE A 150 15.21 -9.43 30.10
N VAL A 151 14.42 -8.66 29.34
CA VAL A 151 13.17 -9.12 28.73
C VAL A 151 13.32 -9.14 27.22
N TRP A 152 13.06 -10.28 26.61
CA TRP A 152 13.00 -10.43 25.16
C TRP A 152 11.55 -10.31 24.71
N VAL A 153 11.25 -9.32 23.88
CA VAL A 153 10.02 -9.28 23.10
C VAL A 153 10.33 -9.89 21.75
N LEU A 154 9.83 -11.10 21.53
CA LEU A 154 9.98 -11.83 20.27
C LEU A 154 8.72 -11.56 19.44
N GLY A 155 8.93 -11.15 18.18
CA GLY A 155 7.88 -10.93 17.19
C GLY A 155 7.93 -11.98 16.08
#